data_AF-A0A7J2YJ06-F1
#
_entry.id   AF-A0A7J2YJ06-F1
#
_cell.length_a   1.000
_cell.length_b   1.000
_cell.length_c   1.000
_cell.angle_alpha   90.00
_cell.angle_beta   90.00
_cell.angle_gamma   90.00
#
_symmetry.space_group_name_H-M   'P 1'
#
loop_
_entity.id
_entity.type
_entity.pdbx_description
1 polymer ?
#
loop_
_entity_poly.entity_id
_entity_poly.type
_entity_poly.pdbx_seq_one_letter_code
_entity_poly.pdbx_strand_id
1 'polypeptide(L)'
;MLNIGGYFGPPEGAVVGAVAAQILQVASMFPTVVESTILDARYSVNTNRESLWATSTSMQARTLGNKVMNLGITSQISGPCTDMLLYETVTITIADSVSGVAIEIGTRPTGCRYKNYASGLENKFFAEVLKSSAKHLKLSDANEIVKAILPKYEDKLKNPPKGKSFPECTDLRTLQPTREWLEIYEKVWRELEDLGLPRWK
;
A
#
# COMPACT_ATOMS: atom_id res chain seq x y z
N MET A 1 10.17 6.51 8.96
CA MET A 1 10.37 5.28 8.15
C MET A 1 11.45 4.35 8.74
N LEU A 2 11.09 3.09 8.96
CA LEU A 2 11.92 2.01 9.50
C LEU A 2 12.16 0.97 8.39
N ASN A 3 13.26 0.22 8.46
CA ASN A 3 13.58 -0.78 7.45
C ASN A 3 13.77 -2.18 8.06
N ILE A 4 13.06 -3.17 7.52
CA ILE A 4 13.34 -4.59 7.73
C ILE A 4 14.69 -4.90 7.08
N GLY A 5 15.58 -5.57 7.82
CA GLY A 5 16.97 -5.78 7.43
C GLY A 5 17.88 -4.58 7.68
N GLY A 6 17.37 -3.50 8.29
CA GLY A 6 18.15 -2.33 8.73
C GLY A 6 18.66 -2.47 10.17
N TYR A 7 18.83 -1.34 10.86
CA TYR A 7 19.35 -1.31 12.24
C TYR A 7 18.50 -2.07 13.26
N PHE A 8 17.20 -2.21 13.01
CA PHE A 8 16.29 -2.95 13.86
C PHE A 8 16.20 -4.44 13.49
N GLY A 9 16.95 -4.90 12.47
CA GLY A 9 17.04 -6.31 12.09
C GLY A 9 15.74 -6.87 11.48
N PRO A 10 15.19 -7.97 12.01
CA PRO A 10 14.06 -8.69 11.41
C PRO A 10 12.73 -7.91 11.51
N PRO A 11 11.65 -8.40 10.89
CA PRO A 11 10.34 -7.74 10.91
C PRO A 11 9.84 -7.36 12.31
N GLU A 12 10.02 -8.24 13.30
CA GLU A 12 9.63 -8.01 14.70
C GLU A 12 10.38 -6.82 15.30
N GLY A 13 11.68 -6.71 15.03
CA GLY A 13 12.49 -5.59 15.49
C GLY A 13 12.07 -4.28 14.81
N ALA A 14 11.74 -4.32 13.52
CA ALA A 14 11.21 -3.16 12.80
C ALA A 14 9.86 -2.69 13.37
N VAL A 15 8.99 -3.61 13.81
CA VAL A 15 7.73 -3.30 14.51
C VAL A 15 8.01 -2.56 15.82
N VAL A 16 8.90 -3.10 16.66
CA VAL A 16 9.28 -2.46 17.93
C VAL A 16 9.84 -1.06 17.68
N GLY A 17 10.72 -0.92 16.69
CA GLY A 17 11.29 0.37 16.29
C GLY A 17 10.23 1.36 15.83
N ALA A 18 9.22 0.91 15.07
CA ALA A 18 8.15 1.77 14.57
C ALA A 18 7.24 2.30 15.69
N VAL A 19 6.90 1.46 16.67
CA VAL A 19 6.14 1.86 17.86
C VAL A 19 6.95 2.84 18.72
N ALA A 20 8.22 2.53 18.99
CA ALA A 20 9.10 3.40 19.75
C ALA A 20 9.30 4.77 19.08
N ALA A 21 9.44 4.78 17.75
CA ALA A 21 9.56 6.01 16.97
C ALA A 21 8.29 6.87 17.06
N GLN A 22 7.08 6.29 17.08
CA GLN A 22 5.86 7.09 17.31
C GLN A 22 5.87 7.72 18.70
N ILE A 23 6.16 6.94 19.75
CA ILE A 23 6.17 7.45 21.13
C ILE A 23 7.15 8.63 21.24
N LEU A 24 8.35 8.48 20.68
CA LEU A 24 9.35 9.55 20.69
C LEU A 24 8.92 10.77 19.87
N GLN A 25 8.36 10.58 18.67
CA GLN A 25 7.85 11.67 17.84
C GLN A 25 6.77 12.48 18.57
N VAL A 26 5.82 11.80 19.21
CA VAL A 26 4.75 12.44 19.99
C VAL A 26 5.30 13.23 21.16
N ALA A 27 6.26 12.65 21.89
CA ALA A 27 6.83 13.28 23.09
C ALA A 27 7.75 14.46 22.78
N SER A 28 8.43 14.47 21.63
CA SER A 28 9.47 15.47 21.30
C SER A 28 9.03 16.53 20.29
N MET A 29 8.21 16.16 19.32
CA MET A 29 7.83 17.03 18.20
C MET A 29 6.36 17.50 18.29
N PHE A 30 5.55 16.89 19.16
CA PHE A 30 4.13 17.17 19.32
C PHE A 30 3.33 17.23 17.98
N PRO A 31 3.52 16.29 17.04
CA PRO A 31 2.85 16.32 15.75
C PRO A 31 1.37 15.89 15.87
N THR A 32 0.54 16.41 14.97
CA THR A 32 -0.87 15.97 14.83
C THR A 32 -0.97 14.62 14.11
N VAL A 33 -0.07 14.38 13.16
CA VAL A 33 -0.02 13.17 12.32
C VAL A 33 1.36 12.54 12.47
N VAL A 34 1.42 11.23 12.70
CA VAL A 34 2.68 10.51 12.87
C VAL A 34 2.89 9.50 11.76
N GLU A 35 4.06 9.57 11.14
CA GLU A 35 4.57 8.61 10.18
C GLU A 35 5.58 7.68 10.87
N SER A 36 5.39 6.38 10.69
CA SER A 36 6.34 5.35 11.16
C SER A 36 6.20 4.08 10.32
N THR A 37 6.27 4.26 9.00
CA THR A 37 6.11 3.20 8.01
C THR A 37 7.30 2.25 8.05
N ILE A 38 7.06 0.97 7.83
CA ILE A 38 8.08 -0.07 7.72
C ILE A 38 8.21 -0.45 6.25
N LEU A 39 9.41 -0.30 5.68
CA LEU A 39 9.73 -0.81 4.35
C LEU A 39 10.69 -2.01 4.47
N ASP A 40 10.70 -2.87 3.47
CA ASP A 40 11.72 -3.91 3.32
C ASP A 40 12.93 -3.35 2.59
N ALA A 41 14.11 -3.43 3.20
CA ALA A 41 15.34 -2.87 2.62
C ALA A 41 15.73 -3.51 1.29
N ARG A 42 15.33 -4.77 1.03
CA ARG A 42 15.68 -5.50 -0.21
C ARG A 42 15.06 -4.86 -1.44
N TYR A 43 13.84 -4.34 -1.28
CA TYR A 43 13.02 -3.84 -2.39
C TYR A 43 12.68 -2.35 -2.26
N SER A 44 12.79 -1.79 -1.05
CA SER A 44 12.30 -0.45 -0.66
C SER A 44 10.78 -0.31 -0.82
N VAL A 45 10.03 -1.33 -0.41
CA VAL A 45 8.56 -1.40 -0.48
C VAL A 45 7.95 -1.96 0.78
N ASN A 46 6.64 -1.81 0.95
CA ASN A 46 5.87 -2.45 2.03
C ASN A 46 4.81 -3.43 1.52
N THR A 47 5.01 -3.94 0.31
CA THR A 47 4.07 -4.83 -0.38
C THR A 47 4.51 -6.29 -0.33
N ASN A 48 5.66 -6.62 0.28
CA ASN A 48 6.06 -8.01 0.50
C ASN A 48 5.47 -8.60 1.78
N ARG A 49 5.47 -9.93 1.89
CA ARG A 49 4.85 -10.66 3.00
C ARG A 49 5.26 -10.15 4.38
N GLU A 50 6.56 -9.99 4.59
CA GLU A 50 7.14 -9.59 5.87
C GLU A 50 6.81 -8.15 6.23
N SER A 51 6.80 -7.23 5.25
CA SER A 51 6.46 -5.83 5.48
C SER A 51 4.96 -5.59 5.62
N LEU A 52 4.11 -6.36 4.94
CA LEU A 52 2.66 -6.36 5.16
C LEU A 52 2.32 -6.79 6.59
N TRP A 53 2.94 -7.87 7.07
CA TRP A 53 2.77 -8.32 8.45
C TRP A 53 3.29 -7.28 9.46
N ALA A 54 4.49 -6.75 9.23
CA ALA A 54 5.10 -5.78 10.13
C ALA A 54 4.29 -4.46 10.17
N THR A 55 3.86 -3.96 9.02
CA THR A 55 3.11 -2.69 8.93
C THR A 55 1.75 -2.83 9.60
N SER A 56 0.98 -3.90 9.31
CA SER A 56 -0.33 -4.12 9.93
C SER A 56 -0.23 -4.33 11.45
N THR A 57 0.75 -5.08 11.92
CA THR A 57 0.99 -5.31 13.35
C THR A 57 1.39 -4.03 14.06
N SER A 58 2.33 -3.27 13.48
CA SER A 58 2.77 -1.97 13.99
C SER A 58 1.61 -1.00 14.04
N MET A 59 0.83 -0.88 12.97
CA MET A 59 -0.31 0.04 12.88
C MET A 59 -1.36 -0.26 13.96
N GLN A 60 -1.73 -1.53 14.15
CA GLN A 60 -2.66 -1.93 15.21
C GLN A 60 -2.13 -1.55 16.61
N ALA A 61 -0.86 -1.85 16.90
CA ALA A 61 -0.24 -1.48 18.18
C ALA A 61 -0.19 0.04 18.39
N ARG A 62 0.06 0.79 17.31
CA ARG A 62 0.17 2.25 17.26
C ARG A 62 -1.17 2.97 17.34
N THR A 63 -2.28 2.30 17.03
CA THR A 63 -3.63 2.87 17.10
C THR A 63 -4.29 2.59 18.45
N LEU A 64 -3.89 1.53 19.15
CA LEU A 64 -4.38 1.23 20.49
C LEU A 64 -3.79 2.19 21.53
N GLY A 65 -4.66 2.70 22.42
CA GLY A 65 -4.22 3.43 23.63
C GLY A 65 -3.74 4.86 23.43
N ASN A 66 -3.87 5.46 22.24
CA ASN A 66 -3.58 6.88 22.00
C ASN A 66 -4.53 7.51 20.97
N LYS A 67 -4.44 8.83 20.78
CA LYS A 67 -5.32 9.61 19.88
C LYS A 67 -4.58 10.22 18.69
N VAL A 68 -3.41 9.70 18.37
CA VAL A 68 -2.59 10.22 17.28
C VAL A 68 -3.14 9.73 15.95
N MET A 69 -3.13 10.59 14.94
CA MET A 69 -3.45 10.15 13.58
C MET A 69 -2.24 9.44 12.97
N ASN A 70 -2.36 8.14 12.77
CA ASN A 70 -1.31 7.37 12.11
C ASN A 70 -1.39 7.52 10.59
N LEU A 71 -0.26 7.87 9.99
CA LEU A 71 -0.09 7.92 8.55
C LEU A 71 0.52 6.61 8.04
N GLY A 72 -0.11 6.02 7.02
CA GLY A 72 0.37 4.89 6.23
C GLY A 72 0.87 5.35 4.86
N ILE A 73 1.63 4.50 4.19
CA ILE A 73 2.19 4.79 2.86
C ILE A 73 2.01 3.56 1.97
N THR A 74 1.40 3.73 0.81
CA THR A 74 1.31 2.68 -0.20
C THR A 74 2.55 2.76 -1.10
N SER A 75 3.56 1.90 -0.87
CA SER A 75 4.83 1.91 -1.60
C SER A 75 5.04 0.67 -2.44
N GLN A 76 4.73 0.76 -3.73
CA GLN A 76 4.82 -0.34 -4.69
C GLN A 76 6.12 -0.31 -5.49
N ILE A 77 6.57 -1.47 -6.00
CA ILE A 77 7.75 -1.56 -6.87
C ILE A 77 7.38 -1.65 -8.34
N SER A 78 6.18 -2.09 -8.68
CA SER A 78 5.68 -2.15 -10.06
C SER A 78 5.24 -0.79 -10.57
N GLY A 79 5.22 -0.62 -11.89
CA GLY A 79 4.78 0.64 -12.51
C GLY A 79 3.37 0.64 -13.08
N PRO A 80 2.90 1.81 -13.54
CA PRO A 80 1.55 1.99 -14.07
C PRO A 80 1.28 1.12 -15.30
N CYS A 81 0.00 0.91 -15.62
CA CYS A 81 -0.41 0.01 -16.69
C CYS A 81 0.02 -1.46 -16.47
N THR A 82 0.03 -1.91 -15.21
CA THR A 82 0.31 -3.31 -14.84
C THR A 82 -0.70 -3.78 -13.79
N ASP A 83 -1.10 -5.05 -13.85
CA ASP A 83 -1.92 -5.66 -12.81
C ASP A 83 -1.15 -5.80 -11.49
N MET A 84 0.15 -6.06 -11.57
CA MET A 84 1.04 -6.14 -10.41
C MET A 84 1.03 -4.86 -9.55
N LEU A 85 1.01 -3.66 -10.15
CA LEU A 85 0.86 -2.41 -9.39
C LEU A 85 -0.46 -2.39 -8.61
N LEU A 86 -1.57 -2.81 -9.23
CA LEU A 86 -2.86 -2.82 -8.58
C LEU A 86 -2.92 -3.91 -7.49
N TYR A 87 -2.35 -5.09 -7.71
CA TYR A 87 -2.26 -6.14 -6.69
C TYR A 87 -1.41 -5.69 -5.48
N GLU A 88 -0.25 -5.08 -5.71
CA GLU A 88 0.57 -4.49 -4.66
C GLU A 88 -0.21 -3.40 -3.89
N THR A 89 -0.96 -2.56 -4.62
CA THR A 89 -1.83 -1.53 -4.02
C THR A 89 -2.88 -2.17 -3.13
N VAL A 90 -3.61 -3.18 -3.62
CA VAL A 90 -4.65 -3.89 -2.86
C VAL A 90 -4.12 -4.40 -1.54
N THR A 91 -2.99 -5.11 -1.55
CA THR A 91 -2.50 -5.80 -0.37
C THR A 91 -2.14 -4.86 0.77
N ILE A 92 -1.41 -3.77 0.48
CA ILE A 92 -1.02 -2.83 1.53
C ILE A 92 -2.19 -1.94 1.94
N THR A 93 -2.99 -1.48 0.98
CA THR A 93 -4.13 -0.58 1.26
C THR A 93 -5.18 -1.29 2.11
N ILE A 94 -5.51 -2.55 1.81
CA ILE A 94 -6.41 -3.36 2.64
C ILE A 94 -5.81 -3.50 4.04
N ALA A 95 -4.53 -3.89 4.14
CA ALA A 95 -3.86 -4.12 5.42
C ALA A 95 -3.84 -2.86 6.30
N ASP A 96 -3.45 -1.71 5.75
CA ASP A 96 -3.40 -0.42 6.46
C ASP A 96 -4.80 0.05 6.86
N SER A 97 -5.77 -0.05 5.94
CA SER A 97 -7.17 0.33 6.16
C SER A 97 -7.77 -0.32 7.41
N VAL A 98 -7.74 -1.66 7.48
CA VAL A 98 -8.33 -2.39 8.61
C VAL A 98 -7.47 -2.36 9.88
N SER A 99 -6.19 -1.99 9.76
CA SER A 99 -5.27 -1.86 10.89
C SER A 99 -5.36 -0.50 11.60
N GLY A 100 -6.23 0.40 11.13
CA GLY A 100 -6.54 1.66 11.80
C GLY A 100 -5.68 2.84 11.34
N VAL A 101 -5.26 2.85 10.07
CA VAL A 101 -4.65 4.03 9.47
C VAL A 101 -5.65 5.20 9.45
N ALA A 102 -5.20 6.41 9.81
CA ALA A 102 -6.03 7.61 9.73
C ALA A 102 -5.92 8.29 8.37
N ILE A 103 -4.72 8.30 7.78
CA ILE A 103 -4.41 8.88 6.48
C ILE A 103 -3.44 7.92 5.78
N GLU A 104 -3.74 7.52 4.55
CA GLU A 104 -2.78 6.77 3.74
C GLU A 104 -2.38 7.59 2.52
N ILE A 105 -1.07 7.74 2.31
CA ILE A 105 -0.52 8.46 1.16
C ILE A 105 0.00 7.47 0.13
N GLY A 106 -0.37 7.71 -1.12
CA GLY A 106 -0.05 6.82 -2.21
C GLY A 106 -0.82 7.22 -3.45
N THR A 107 -0.60 6.53 -4.56
CA THR A 107 0.34 5.43 -4.76
C THR A 107 1.78 5.93 -4.97
N ARG A 108 2.78 5.05 -4.81
CA ARG A 108 4.19 5.34 -5.15
C ARG A 108 4.74 4.30 -6.13
N PRO A 109 4.24 4.25 -7.38
CA PRO A 109 4.66 3.24 -8.34
C PRO A 109 6.16 3.32 -8.61
N THR A 110 6.76 2.20 -9.00
CA THR A 110 8.18 2.06 -9.36
C THR A 110 9.16 2.45 -8.24
N GLY A 111 8.73 2.48 -6.98
CA GLY A 111 9.52 3.02 -5.87
C GLY A 111 9.96 4.47 -6.10
N CYS A 112 9.19 5.24 -6.88
CA CYS A 112 9.52 6.59 -7.35
C CYS A 112 10.86 6.70 -8.12
N ARG A 113 11.34 5.61 -8.75
CA ARG A 113 12.65 5.59 -9.43
C ARG A 113 12.64 6.26 -10.80
N TYR A 114 11.49 6.31 -11.47
CA TYR A 114 11.39 6.78 -12.85
C TYR A 114 10.48 8.00 -12.98
N LYS A 115 10.92 8.99 -13.77
CA LYS A 115 10.14 10.20 -14.06
C LYS A 115 8.88 9.83 -14.84
N ASN A 116 7.75 10.43 -14.46
CA ASN A 116 6.45 10.25 -15.11
C ASN A 116 5.85 8.83 -14.97
N TYR A 117 6.34 7.96 -14.09
CA TYR A 117 5.73 6.64 -13.86
C TYR A 117 4.68 6.69 -12.74
N ALA A 118 3.69 7.56 -12.90
CA ALA A 118 2.51 7.67 -12.05
C ALA A 118 1.35 8.29 -12.85
N SER A 119 0.13 7.83 -12.63
CA SER A 119 -1.09 8.27 -13.30
C SER A 119 -2.26 8.44 -12.33
N GLY A 120 -3.36 9.01 -12.81
CA GLY A 120 -4.56 9.21 -11.99
C GLY A 120 -5.31 7.91 -11.66
N LEU A 121 -5.22 6.88 -12.51
CA LEU A 121 -6.08 5.71 -12.37
C LEU A 121 -5.70 4.83 -11.19
N GLU A 122 -4.42 4.57 -10.94
CA GLU A 122 -3.98 3.82 -9.75
C GLU A 122 -4.26 4.58 -8.46
N ASN A 123 -4.23 5.92 -8.48
CA ASN A 123 -4.58 6.75 -7.32
C ASN A 123 -6.07 6.71 -7.02
N LYS A 124 -6.91 6.71 -8.07
CA LYS A 124 -8.36 6.48 -7.94
C LYS A 124 -8.63 5.09 -7.37
N PHE A 125 -8.02 4.06 -7.96
CA PHE A 125 -8.14 2.67 -7.51
C PHE A 125 -7.74 2.50 -6.04
N PHE A 126 -6.58 3.05 -5.66
CA PHE A 126 -6.12 3.12 -4.28
C PHE A 126 -7.17 3.71 -3.34
N ALA A 127 -7.70 4.89 -3.66
CA ALA A 127 -8.68 5.58 -2.81
C ALA A 127 -9.99 4.78 -2.67
N GLU A 128 -10.42 4.10 -3.73
CA GLU A 128 -11.62 3.26 -3.71
C GLU A 128 -11.43 1.99 -2.89
N VAL A 129 -10.29 1.31 -3.05
CA VAL A 129 -9.93 0.14 -2.25
C VAL A 129 -9.83 0.53 -0.77
N LEU A 130 -9.16 1.64 -0.45
CA LEU A 130 -9.03 2.15 0.92
C LEU A 130 -10.40 2.37 1.57
N LYS A 131 -11.27 3.12 0.89
CA LYS A 131 -12.61 3.45 1.40
C LYS A 131 -13.50 2.21 1.51
N SER A 132 -13.45 1.32 0.52
CA SER A 132 -14.26 0.10 0.56
C SER A 132 -13.80 -0.83 1.69
N SER A 133 -12.49 -1.03 1.82
CA SER A 133 -11.90 -1.87 2.86
C SER A 133 -12.27 -1.36 4.25
N ALA A 134 -12.15 -0.05 4.49
CA ALA A 134 -12.48 0.57 5.76
C ALA A 134 -13.96 0.42 6.14
N LYS A 135 -14.85 0.41 5.14
CA LYS A 135 -16.29 0.32 5.33
C LYS A 135 -16.80 -1.12 5.47
N HIS A 136 -16.19 -2.07 4.76
CA HIS A 136 -16.78 -3.37 4.52
C HIS A 136 -16.01 -4.55 5.11
N LEU A 137 -14.72 -4.39 5.43
CA LEU A 137 -13.90 -5.51 5.89
C LEU A 137 -13.67 -5.47 7.39
N LYS A 138 -13.65 -6.66 8.01
CA LYS A 138 -13.02 -6.90 9.30
C LYS A 138 -11.60 -7.41 9.08
N LEU A 139 -10.78 -7.39 10.13
CA LEU A 139 -9.39 -7.89 10.08
C LEU A 139 -9.28 -9.32 9.51
N SER A 140 -10.20 -10.21 9.87
CA SER A 140 -10.23 -11.60 9.37
C SER A 140 -10.42 -11.66 7.86
N ASP A 141 -11.40 -10.92 7.34
CA ASP A 141 -11.79 -10.96 5.93
C ASP A 141 -10.70 -10.31 5.06
N ALA A 142 -10.16 -9.19 5.54
CA ALA A 142 -9.01 -8.52 4.95
C ALA A 142 -7.79 -9.45 4.83
N ASN A 143 -7.48 -10.21 5.88
CA ASN A 143 -6.35 -11.13 5.88
C ASN A 143 -6.50 -12.25 4.83
N GLU A 144 -7.71 -12.78 4.63
CA GLU A 144 -7.95 -13.79 3.59
C GLU A 144 -7.83 -13.21 2.17
N ILE A 145 -8.35 -11.99 1.93
CA ILE A 145 -8.17 -11.30 0.64
C ILE A 145 -6.68 -11.05 0.35
N VAL A 146 -5.93 -10.53 1.33
CA VAL A 146 -4.49 -10.26 1.18
C VAL A 146 -3.73 -11.56 0.88
N LYS A 147 -4.03 -12.66 1.58
CA LYS A 147 -3.43 -13.97 1.30
C LYS A 147 -3.76 -14.53 -0.08
N ALA A 148 -4.92 -14.21 -0.63
CA ALA A 148 -5.31 -14.63 -1.98
C ALA A 148 -4.58 -13.83 -3.08
N ILE A 149 -4.27 -12.55 -2.83
CA ILE A 149 -3.64 -11.65 -3.81
C ILE A 149 -2.11 -11.70 -3.76
N LEU A 150 -1.51 -11.76 -2.57
CA LEU A 150 -0.05 -11.72 -2.37
C LEU A 150 0.74 -12.74 -3.23
N PRO A 151 0.31 -14.02 -3.36
CA PRO A 151 1.02 -15.00 -4.19
C PRO A 151 1.07 -14.66 -5.68
N LYS A 152 0.26 -13.71 -6.16
CA LYS A 152 0.23 -13.33 -7.59
C LYS A 152 1.46 -12.50 -8.01
N TYR A 153 2.17 -11.93 -7.05
CA TYR A 153 3.30 -11.04 -7.33
C TYR A 153 4.52 -11.18 -6.42
N GLU A 154 4.44 -11.85 -5.27
CA GLU A 154 5.55 -11.85 -4.29
C GLU A 154 6.86 -12.42 -4.86
N ASP A 155 6.79 -13.33 -5.82
CA ASP A 155 7.92 -13.91 -6.54
C ASP A 155 8.59 -12.95 -7.53
N LYS A 156 7.88 -11.92 -7.98
CA LYS A 156 8.32 -10.94 -8.99
C LYS A 156 8.91 -9.67 -8.39
N LEU A 157 8.86 -9.48 -7.08
CA LEU A 157 9.33 -8.25 -6.42
C LEU A 157 10.79 -7.88 -6.72
N LYS A 158 11.64 -8.88 -7.01
CA LYS A 158 13.03 -8.66 -7.41
C LYS A 158 13.17 -8.09 -8.83
N ASN A 159 12.26 -8.47 -9.74
CA ASN A 159 12.26 -8.08 -11.15
C ASN A 159 10.83 -7.65 -11.57
N PRO A 160 10.31 -6.55 -11.01
CA PRO A 160 8.95 -6.14 -11.23
C PRO A 160 8.76 -5.50 -12.61
N PRO A 161 7.54 -5.53 -13.17
CA PRO A 161 7.26 -4.86 -14.42
C PRO A 161 7.36 -3.35 -14.24
N LYS A 162 8.21 -2.71 -15.04
CA LYS A 162 8.38 -1.25 -15.05
C LYS A 162 7.09 -0.53 -15.43
N GLY A 163 6.22 -1.18 -16.20
CA GLY A 163 4.98 -0.59 -16.69
C GLY A 163 5.20 0.53 -17.70
N LYS A 164 4.24 1.44 -17.80
CA LYS A 164 4.18 2.56 -18.74
C LYS A 164 4.23 3.88 -17.99
N SER A 165 4.87 4.87 -18.60
CA SER A 165 4.83 6.25 -18.13
C SER A 165 3.46 6.89 -18.37
N PHE A 166 3.21 8.02 -17.73
CA PHE A 166 1.97 8.79 -17.84
C PHE A 166 1.58 9.09 -19.31
N PRO A 167 2.48 9.60 -20.18
CA PRO A 167 2.18 9.76 -21.61
C PRO A 167 1.83 8.48 -22.37
N GLU A 168 2.31 7.32 -21.89
CA GLU A 168 2.08 6.02 -22.54
C GLU A 168 0.79 5.35 -22.06
N CYS A 169 0.30 5.66 -20.85
CA CYS A 169 -0.92 5.10 -20.27
C CYS A 169 -2.08 6.11 -20.12
N THR A 170 -1.91 7.35 -20.57
CA THR A 170 -2.92 8.41 -20.52
C THR A 170 -2.95 9.19 -21.83
N ASP A 171 -4.14 9.45 -22.36
CA ASP A 171 -4.33 10.42 -23.44
C ASP A 171 -4.09 11.83 -22.88
N LEU A 172 -2.98 12.45 -23.27
CA LEU A 172 -2.57 13.77 -22.76
C LEU A 172 -3.50 14.92 -23.16
N ARG A 173 -4.37 14.75 -24.17
CA ARG A 173 -5.33 15.78 -24.56
C ARG A 173 -6.58 15.75 -23.69
N THR A 174 -7.05 14.55 -23.35
CA THR A 174 -8.30 14.35 -22.60
C THR A 174 -8.06 14.04 -21.12
N LEU A 175 -6.81 13.79 -20.75
CA LEU A 175 -6.36 13.28 -19.45
C LEU A 175 -7.09 12.00 -19.03
N GLN A 176 -7.56 11.21 -20.00
CA GLN A 176 -8.21 9.93 -19.74
C GLN A 176 -7.20 8.79 -19.83
N PRO A 177 -7.31 7.76 -18.96
CA PRO A 177 -6.49 6.57 -19.08
C PRO A 177 -6.69 5.86 -20.42
N THR A 178 -5.66 5.17 -20.91
CA THR A 178 -5.82 4.32 -22.10
C THR A 178 -6.78 3.17 -21.83
N ARG A 179 -7.37 2.65 -22.91
CA ARG A 179 -8.27 1.48 -22.84
C ARG A 179 -7.61 0.28 -22.15
N GLU A 180 -6.34 0.02 -22.46
CA GLU A 180 -5.55 -1.04 -21.81
C GLU A 180 -5.47 -0.83 -20.29
N TRP A 181 -5.23 0.40 -19.84
CA TRP A 181 -5.12 0.67 -18.40
C TRP A 181 -6.47 0.45 -17.69
N LEU A 182 -7.56 0.89 -18.32
CA LEU A 182 -8.93 0.65 -17.85
C LEU A 182 -9.29 -0.84 -17.82
N GLU A 183 -8.89 -1.62 -18.82
CA GLU A 183 -9.16 -3.06 -18.86
C GLU A 183 -8.46 -3.81 -17.72
N ILE A 184 -7.22 -3.44 -17.38
CA ILE A 184 -6.50 -3.97 -16.23
C ILE A 184 -7.20 -3.57 -14.92
N TYR A 185 -7.59 -2.30 -14.79
CA TYR A 185 -8.31 -1.78 -13.63
C TYR A 185 -9.65 -2.50 -13.40
N GLU A 186 -10.43 -2.75 -14.46
CA GLU A 186 -11.68 -3.53 -14.39
C GLU A 186 -11.44 -5.00 -14.08
N LYS A 187 -10.39 -5.61 -14.65
CA LYS A 187 -10.00 -6.99 -14.32
C LYS A 187 -9.74 -7.15 -12.83
N VAL A 188 -8.92 -6.28 -12.25
CA VAL A 188 -8.55 -6.38 -10.83
C VAL A 188 -9.75 -6.10 -9.93
N TRP A 189 -10.62 -5.14 -10.27
CA TRP A 189 -11.85 -4.92 -9.51
C TRP A 189 -12.79 -6.13 -9.49
N ARG A 190 -12.99 -6.80 -10.63
CA ARG A 190 -13.80 -8.03 -10.67
C ARG A 190 -13.24 -9.11 -9.76
N GLU A 191 -11.92 -9.29 -9.75
CA GLU A 191 -11.27 -10.24 -8.83
C GLU A 191 -11.50 -9.87 -7.36
N LEU A 192 -11.50 -8.57 -7.00
CA LEU A 192 -11.80 -8.13 -5.63
C LEU A 192 -13.26 -8.37 -5.25
N GLU A 193 -14.19 -8.16 -6.18
CA GLU A 193 -15.61 -8.44 -5.97
C GLU A 193 -15.84 -9.94 -5.75
N ASP A 194 -15.19 -10.80 -6.54
CA ASP A 194 -15.21 -12.26 -6.38
C ASP A 194 -14.62 -12.71 -5.03
N LEU A 195 -13.65 -11.96 -4.50
CA LEU A 195 -13.05 -12.17 -3.17
C LEU A 195 -13.86 -11.52 -2.04
N GLY A 196 -15.01 -10.90 -2.33
CA GLY A 196 -15.94 -10.37 -1.34
C GLY A 196 -15.72 -8.90 -0.94
N LEU A 197 -14.84 -8.16 -1.61
CA LEU A 197 -14.70 -6.71 -1.43
C LEU A 197 -15.60 -5.97 -2.42
N PRO A 198 -16.72 -5.36 -1.97
CA PRO A 198 -17.59 -4.62 -2.88
C PRO A 198 -16.88 -3.38 -3.44
N ARG A 199 -17.17 -3.03 -4.69
CA ARG A 199 -16.62 -1.80 -5.28
C ARG A 199 -17.16 -0.54 -4.61
N TRP A 200 -16.28 0.43 -4.38
CA TRP A 200 -16.69 1.74 -3.86
C TRP A 200 -17.56 2.47 -4.90
N LYS A 201 -18.73 2.95 -4.48
CA LYS A 201 -19.66 3.74 -5.30
C LYS A 201 -19.64 5.20 -4.89
#